data_AF-A0A7L3L0W0-F1
#
_entry.id   AF-A0A7L3L0W0-F1
#
_cell.length_a   1.000
_cell.length_b   1.000
_cell.length_c   1.000
_cell.angle_alpha   90.00
_cell.angle_beta   90.00
_cell.angle_gamma   90.00
#
_symmetry.space_group_name_H-M   'P 1'
#
loop_
_entity.id
_entity.type
_entity.pdbx_description
1 polymer ?
#
loop_
_entity_poly.entity_id
_entity_poly.type
_entity_poly.pdbx_seq_one_letter_code
_entity_poly.pdbx_strand_id
1 'polypeptide(L)' 'GHCALILLLALLCDVVGLIILLLGIFAPLSSWDFFVYLGSLMIAFSLVFWVFWYTFNIEVPLKELSF' A
#
# COMPACT_ATOMS: atom_id res chain seq x y z
N GLY A 1 -8.29 -15.88 9.20
CA GLY A 1 -7.54 -14.91 8.38
C GLY A 1 -8.43 -14.28 7.32
N HIS A 2 -9.40 -13.47 7.73
CA HIS A 2 -10.54 -13.03 6.91
C HIS A 2 -10.26 -11.86 5.95
N CYS A 3 -9.06 -11.27 5.94
CA CYS A 3 -8.74 -10.11 5.08
C CYS A 3 -7.38 -10.23 4.35
N ALA A 4 -6.92 -11.45 4.08
CA ALA A 4 -5.66 -11.67 3.36
C ALA A 4 -5.66 -11.06 1.95
N LEU A 5 -6.83 -10.96 1.29
CA LEU A 5 -6.96 -10.36 -0.04
C LEU A 5 -6.67 -8.85 -0.04
N ILE A 6 -7.13 -8.11 0.98
CA ILE A 6 -6.88 -6.66 1.09
C ILE A 6 -5.40 -6.41 1.36
N LEU A 7 -4.79 -7.23 2.23
CA LEU A 7 -3.35 -7.17 2.48
C LEU A 7 -2.54 -7.49 1.22
N LEU A 8 -2.93 -8.52 0.46
CA LEU A 8 -2.27 -8.86 -0.79
C LEU A 8 -2.35 -7.70 -1.80
N LEU A 9 -3.51 -7.06 -1.93
CA LEU A 9 -3.70 -5.93 -2.83
C LEU A 9 -2.85 -4.71 -2.41
N ALA A 10 -2.80 -4.41 -1.12
CA ALA A 10 -1.95 -3.35 -0.56
C ALA A 10 -0.47 -3.62 -0.89
N LEU A 11 0.01 -4.84 -0.62
CA LEU A 11 1.38 -5.25 -0.89
C LEU A 11 1.70 -5.19 -2.39
N LEU A 12 0.77 -5.64 -3.25
CA LEU A 12 0.96 -5.58 -4.70
C LEU A 12 1.08 -4.13 -5.17
N CYS A 13 0.22 -3.23 -4.70
CA CYS A 13 0.29 -1.81 -5.02
C CYS A 13 1.61 -1.18 -4.58
N ASP A 14 2.09 -1.49 -3.37
CA ASP A 14 3.40 -1.02 -2.88
C ASP A 14 4.55 -1.50 -3.75
N VAL A 15 4.59 -2.79 -4.07
CA VAL A 15 5.68 -3.38 -4.88
C VAL A 15 5.68 -2.78 -6.28
N VAL A 16 4.52 -2.69 -6.94
CA VAL A 16 4.45 -2.08 -8.27
C VAL A 16 4.78 -0.58 -8.19
N GLY A 17 4.32 0.12 -7.15
CA GLY A 17 4.60 1.54 -6.91
C GLY A 17 6.09 1.81 -6.73
N LEU A 18 6.77 0.99 -5.94
CA LEU A 18 8.22 1.03 -5.76
C LEU A 18 8.96 0.74 -7.06
N ILE A 19 8.56 -0.27 -7.83
CA ILE A 19 9.21 -0.58 -9.12
C ILE A 19 9.07 0.60 -10.09
N ILE A 20 7.87 1.18 -10.22
CA ILE A 20 7.62 2.34 -11.08
C ILE A 20 8.44 3.55 -10.62
N LEU A 21 8.48 3.81 -9.31
CA LEU A 21 9.25 4.91 -8.73
C LEU A 21 10.76 4.71 -8.96
N LEU A 22 11.29 3.50 -8.75
CA LEU A 22 12.70 3.17 -8.99
C LEU A 22 13.07 3.23 -10.47
N LEU A 23 12.21 2.75 -11.37
CA LEU A 23 12.39 2.95 -12.81
C LEU A 23 12.43 4.44 -13.15
N GLY A 24 11.52 5.21 -12.57
CA GLY A 24 11.52 6.66 -12.59
C GLY A 24 12.65 7.32 -11.79
N ILE A 25 13.57 6.61 -11.14
CA ILE A 25 14.76 7.18 -10.46
C ILE A 25 16.09 6.65 -11.04
N PHE A 26 16.07 5.56 -11.79
CA PHE A 26 17.29 4.93 -12.31
C PHE A 26 17.31 4.77 -13.82
N ALA A 27 16.16 4.69 -14.50
CA ALA A 27 16.13 4.48 -15.95
C ALA A 27 16.24 5.81 -16.72
N PRO A 28 17.06 5.94 -17.78
CA PRO A 28 17.16 7.17 -18.58
C PRO A 28 15.95 7.32 -19.52
N LEU A 29 14.76 7.52 -18.97
CA LEU A 29 13.52 7.71 -19.72
C LEU A 29 13.27 9.21 -19.95
N SER A 30 12.79 9.58 -21.13
CA SER A 30 12.47 10.99 -21.45
C SER A 30 11.30 11.55 -20.63
N SER A 31 10.46 10.69 -20.05
CA SER A 31 9.27 11.08 -19.27
C SER A 31 9.39 10.61 -17.81
N TRP A 32 10.59 10.69 -17.27
CA TRP A 32 10.93 10.18 -15.94
C TRP A 32 10.06 10.75 -14.83
N ASP A 33 9.76 12.04 -14.90
CA ASP A 33 8.91 12.75 -13.94
C ASP A 33 7.54 12.08 -13.78
N PHE A 34 6.95 11.63 -14.91
CA PHE A 34 5.68 10.93 -14.90
C PHE A 34 5.74 9.62 -14.10
N PHE A 35 6.81 8.84 -14.23
CA PHE A 35 6.99 7.60 -13.48
C PHE A 35 7.19 7.88 -11.98
N VAL A 36 7.96 8.90 -11.62
CA VAL A 36 8.13 9.30 -10.21
C VAL A 36 6.81 9.71 -9.57
N TYR A 37 6.04 10.58 -10.24
CA TYR A 37 4.73 11.01 -9.74
C TYR A 37 3.72 9.87 -9.69
N LEU A 38 3.68 9.01 -10.70
CA LEU A 38 2.76 7.86 -10.72
C LEU A 38 3.12 6.84 -9.65
N GLY A 39 4.40 6.53 -9.48
CA GLY A 39 4.88 5.57 -8.47
C GLY A 39 4.62 6.07 -7.05
N SER A 40 4.93 7.34 -6.76
CA SER A 40 4.66 7.94 -5.45
C SER A 40 3.16 8.03 -5.14
N LEU A 41 2.35 8.42 -6.12
CA LEU A 41 0.89 8.45 -5.98
C LEU A 41 0.32 7.07 -5.67
N MET A 42 0.84 6.02 -6.33
CA MET A 42 0.37 4.66 -6.14
C MET A 42 0.72 4.09 -4.75
N ILE A 43 1.92 4.40 -4.24
CA ILE A 43 2.31 4.06 -2.85
C ILE A 43 1.43 4.83 -1.86
N ALA A 44 1.15 6.12 -2.10
CA ALA A 44 0.26 6.89 -1.24
C ALA A 44 -1.16 6.30 -1.22
N PHE A 45 -1.66 5.83 -2.37
CA PHE A 45 -2.95 5.16 -2.45
C PHE A 45 -2.97 3.80 -1.71
N SER A 46 -1.85 3.08 -1.69
CA SER A 46 -1.68 1.82 -0.95
C SER A 46 -1.95 1.97 0.56
N LEU A 47 -1.63 3.12 1.15
CA LEU A 47 -1.91 3.41 2.56
C LEU A 47 -3.40 3.27 2.93
N VAL A 48 -4.30 3.57 1.99
CA VAL A 48 -5.74 3.41 2.19
C VAL A 48 -6.10 1.93 2.41
N PHE A 49 -5.51 1.03 1.63
CA PHE A 49 -5.70 -0.41 1.80
C PHE A 49 -5.10 -0.93 3.10
N TRP A 50 -3.96 -0.39 3.53
CA TRP A 50 -3.35 -0.71 4.83
C TRP A 50 -4.26 -0.31 6.00
N VAL A 51 -4.85 0.88 5.96
CA VAL A 51 -5.79 1.36 6.99
C VAL A 51 -7.03 0.48 7.05
N PHE A 52 -7.60 0.12 5.89
CA PHE A 52 -8.74 -0.80 5.83
C PHE A 52 -8.39 -2.19 6.37
N TRP A 53 -7.27 -2.77 5.93
CA TRP A 53 -6.82 -4.07 6.43
C TRP A 53 -6.61 -4.05 7.94
N TYR A 54 -5.95 -3.02 8.46
CA TYR A 54 -5.75 -2.86 9.90
C TYR A 54 -7.10 -2.80 10.63
N THR A 55 -8.02 -1.96 10.16
CA THR A 55 -9.36 -1.79 10.78
C THR A 55 -10.14 -3.10 10.84
N PHE A 56 -10.14 -3.88 9.75
CA PHE A 56 -10.84 -5.16 9.70
C PHE A 56 -10.12 -6.31 10.45
N ASN A 57 -8.82 -6.17 10.69
CA ASN A 57 -8.01 -7.17 11.39
C ASN A 57 -7.82 -6.87 12.88
N ILE A 58 -8.30 -5.73 13.39
CA ILE A 58 -8.33 -5.43 14.83
C ILE A 58 -9.41 -6.30 15.48
N GLU A 59 -9.02 -7.46 16.02
CA GLU A 59 -9.80 -8.20 16.99
C GLU A 59 -9.67 -7.47 18.33
N VAL A 60 -10.71 -6.73 18.72
CA VAL A 60 -10.77 -6.12 20.06
C VAL A 60 -10.95 -7.25 21.07
N PRO A 61 -9.98 -7.50 21.98
CA PRO A 61 -10.15 -8.57 22.96
C PRO A 61 -11.23 -8.14 23.97
N LEU A 62 -12.30 -8.94 24.08
CA LEU A 62 -13.41 -8.71 25.03
C LEU A 62 -12.96 -8.56 26.49
N LYS A 63 -11.75 -9.02 26.83
CA LYS A 63 -11.10 -8.82 28.14
C LYS A 63 -10.90 -7.34 28.50
N GLU A 64 -10.74 -6.45 27.52
CA GLU A 64 -10.57 -5.00 27.74
C GLU A 64 -11.93 -4.28 27.84
N LEU A 65 -13.03 -4.96 27.51
CA LEU A 65 -14.41 -4.44 27.50
C LEU A 65 -15.21 -4.79 28.77
N SER A 66 -14.65 -5.59 29.69
CA SER A 66 -15.26 -5.83 31.01
C SER A 66 -14.86 -4.70 31.98
N PHE A 67 -15.65 -3.63 31.98
CA PHE A 67 -15.73 -2.67 33.09
C PHE A 67 -16.48 -3.28 34.28
#